data_AF-A0A1F8F382-F1
#
_entry.id   AF-A0A1F8F382-F1
#
_cell.length_a   1.000
_cell.length_b   1.000
_cell.length_c   1.000
_cell.angle_alpha   90.00
_cell.angle_beta   90.00
_cell.angle_gamma   90.00
#
_symmetry.space_group_name_H-M   'P 1'
#
loop_
_entity.id
_entity.type
_entity.pdbx_description
1 polymer ?
#
loop_
_entity_poly.entity_id
_entity_poly.type
_entity_poly.pdbx_seq_one_letter_code
_entity_poly.pdbx_strand_id
1 'polypeptide(L)'
;MFKVYFATITIIVLFAVNFFFVFKNSRDNVGVISFSYDYVDEKQQAFILPISGPNYIPVLNSNFPEPVLSAKSALIYDTRSGRFLFEKNSDLKLPIASLTKIMSAVIVLEKTNLDDIVTISEDSIKVDGEKQDLYLGEKISIRNLLKLMLIESSNDAAYALVSYAKTSEIDFVQEMNLKAQSLGMFNSNFIDPAGLNDNAHSSVQDLIKLVEYSLNYQEIWDISAKKTTIIESSDEKIKHTARSTNLLIGLIKDLVGGKTGYTDGAGQCMILVASVPDYPSKIVSIVLGSQDRFGDTQKLIDWARQAYKWQ
;
A
#
# COMPACT_ATOMS: atom_id res chain seq x y z
N MET A 1 54.15 -14.07 -32.38
CA MET A 1 54.40 -12.70 -32.88
C MET A 1 53.13 -11.88 -33.16
N PHE A 2 51.94 -12.48 -33.35
CA PHE A 2 50.69 -11.74 -33.66
C PHE A 2 49.93 -11.13 -32.45
N LYS A 3 50.08 -11.65 -31.23
CA LYS A 3 49.36 -11.14 -30.04
C LYS A 3 49.92 -9.82 -29.46
N VAL A 4 51.18 -9.48 -29.74
CA VAL A 4 51.84 -8.27 -29.22
C VAL A 4 51.44 -7.02 -30.03
N TYR A 5 51.12 -7.18 -31.32
CA TYR A 5 50.69 -6.10 -32.19
C TYR A 5 49.25 -5.60 -31.89
N PHE A 6 48.35 -6.49 -31.45
CA PHE A 6 46.98 -6.09 -31.13
C PHE A 6 46.90 -5.25 -29.84
N ALA A 7 47.69 -5.60 -28.82
CA ALA A 7 47.72 -4.85 -27.57
C ALA A 7 48.34 -3.44 -27.72
N THR A 8 49.34 -3.30 -28.60
CA THR A 8 49.98 -2.00 -28.86
C THR A 8 49.09 -1.06 -29.66
N ILE A 9 48.31 -1.56 -30.63
CA ILE A 9 47.36 -0.74 -31.40
C ILE A 9 46.21 -0.23 -30.51
N THR A 10 45.67 -1.05 -29.61
CA THR A 10 44.56 -0.63 -28.72
C THR A 10 44.98 0.46 -27.73
N ILE A 11 46.21 0.42 -27.22
CA ILE A 11 46.74 1.43 -26.28
C ILE A 11 46.97 2.77 -27.00
N ILE A 12 47.43 2.76 -28.25
CA ILE A 12 47.65 3.98 -29.04
C ILE A 12 46.32 4.68 -29.36
N VAL A 13 45.26 3.92 -29.67
CA VAL A 13 43.92 4.48 -29.92
C VAL A 13 43.33 5.09 -28.64
N LEU A 14 43.47 4.44 -27.49
CA LEU A 14 43.01 4.96 -26.20
C LEU A 14 43.75 6.23 -25.75
N PHE A 15 45.04 6.35 -26.05
CA PHE A 15 45.81 7.57 -25.80
C PHE A 15 45.43 8.70 -26.75
N ALA A 16 45.21 8.43 -28.04
CA ALA A 16 44.81 9.45 -29.02
C ALA A 16 43.42 10.04 -28.71
N VAL A 17 42.47 9.21 -28.27
CA VAL A 17 41.11 9.65 -27.90
C VAL A 17 41.13 10.50 -26.62
N ASN A 18 41.94 10.13 -25.62
CA ASN A 18 42.10 10.95 -24.41
C ASN A 18 42.86 12.26 -24.67
N PHE A 19 43.89 12.24 -25.52
CA PHE A 19 44.65 13.44 -25.85
C PHE A 19 43.81 14.47 -26.62
N PHE A 20 42.90 14.01 -27.49
CA PHE A 20 42.01 14.89 -28.23
C PHE A 20 40.93 15.55 -27.34
N PHE A 21 40.53 14.88 -26.25
CA PHE A 21 39.58 15.45 -25.27
C PHE A 21 40.24 16.43 -24.30
N VAL A 22 41.49 16.17 -23.89
CA VAL A 22 42.21 17.01 -22.92
C VAL A 22 42.69 18.33 -23.54
N PHE A 23 43.04 18.36 -24.83
CA PHE A 23 43.60 19.56 -25.47
C PHE A 23 42.60 20.45 -26.21
N LYS A 24 41.31 20.10 -26.25
CA LYS A 24 40.29 20.98 -26.86
C LYS A 24 39.77 22.08 -25.91
N ASN A 25 40.18 22.09 -24.64
CA ASN A 25 39.62 22.98 -23.62
C ASN A 25 40.62 23.95 -22.96
N SER A 26 41.72 24.32 -23.62
CA SER A 26 42.63 25.33 -23.06
C SER A 26 43.12 26.33 -24.11
N ARG A 27 42.45 27.49 -24.14
CA ARG A 27 42.75 28.82 -24.70
C ARG A 27 41.42 29.59 -24.55
N ASP A 28 41.24 30.60 -23.69
CA ASP A 28 42.10 31.74 -23.39
C ASP A 28 41.74 32.41 -22.04
N ASN A 29 42.76 33.05 -21.46
CA ASN A 29 42.77 34.25 -20.61
C ASN A 29 42.03 34.32 -19.26
N VAL A 30 42.87 34.44 -18.22
CA VAL A 30 42.58 34.90 -16.86
C VAL A 30 42.12 36.36 -16.90
N GLY A 31 40.87 36.61 -16.54
CA GLY A 31 40.33 37.92 -16.17
C GLY A 31 39.53 37.77 -14.89
N VAL A 32 39.94 38.48 -13.84
CA VAL A 32 39.21 38.55 -12.56
C VAL A 32 37.88 39.25 -12.82
N ILE A 33 36.75 38.53 -12.68
CA ILE A 33 35.41 39.12 -12.73
C ILE A 33 34.58 38.56 -11.57
N SER A 34 34.07 39.49 -10.77
CA SER A 34 33.11 39.35 -9.69
C SER A 34 31.84 38.61 -10.16
N PHE A 35 31.39 37.61 -9.39
CA PHE A 35 30.12 36.94 -9.64
C PHE A 35 28.94 37.88 -9.31
N SER A 36 28.31 38.43 -10.35
CA SER A 36 26.92 38.88 -10.30
C SER A 36 26.01 37.68 -10.60
N TYR A 37 25.03 37.47 -9.73
CA TYR A 37 23.97 36.47 -9.86
C TYR A 37 23.14 36.79 -11.10
N ASP A 38 23.26 36.02 -12.18
CA ASP A 38 22.29 36.06 -13.28
C ASP A 38 22.16 34.69 -13.96
N TYR A 39 20.91 34.20 -13.96
CA TYR A 39 20.27 33.27 -14.88
C TYR A 39 21.02 31.98 -15.27
N VAL A 40 20.69 30.88 -14.61
CA VAL A 40 21.03 29.52 -15.06
C VAL A 40 19.92 28.97 -15.94
N ASP A 41 20.30 28.56 -17.15
CA ASP A 41 19.53 27.89 -18.20
C ASP A 41 18.91 26.55 -17.73
N GLU A 42 17.63 26.36 -18.03
CA GLU A 42 16.70 25.40 -17.38
C GLU A 42 16.84 23.94 -17.87
N LYS A 43 17.92 23.56 -18.57
CA LYS A 43 18.00 22.27 -19.29
C LYS A 43 19.16 21.33 -18.94
N GLN A 44 19.81 21.52 -17.81
CA GLN A 44 20.62 20.47 -17.17
C GLN A 44 20.46 20.51 -15.65
N GLN A 45 19.27 20.14 -15.16
CA GLN A 45 19.14 19.78 -13.75
C GLN A 45 19.86 18.46 -13.52
N ALA A 46 21.05 18.54 -12.92
CA ALA A 46 21.56 17.42 -12.15
C ALA A 46 20.45 17.00 -11.17
N PHE A 47 20.11 15.71 -11.13
CA PHE A 47 19.28 15.15 -10.07
C PHE A 47 20.01 15.38 -8.74
N ILE A 48 19.72 16.50 -8.10
CA ILE A 48 20.01 16.67 -6.68
C ILE A 48 19.01 15.73 -6.00
N LEU A 49 19.46 14.55 -5.60
CA LEU A 49 18.73 13.76 -4.61
C LEU A 49 18.44 14.74 -3.45
N PRO A 50 17.18 14.93 -3.04
CA PRO A 50 16.88 15.83 -1.94
C PRO A 50 17.74 15.37 -0.75
N ILE A 51 18.69 16.21 -0.35
CA ILE A 51 19.57 15.95 0.78
C ILE A 51 18.68 16.07 2.01
N SER A 52 18.15 14.90 2.40
CA SER A 52 17.80 14.48 3.76
C SER A 52 17.46 15.62 4.72
N GLY A 53 16.16 15.81 4.98
CA GLY A 53 15.74 16.17 6.33
C GLY A 53 16.30 15.15 7.34
N PRO A 54 16.28 15.42 8.66
CA PRO A 54 16.76 14.45 9.65
C PRO A 54 16.19 13.06 9.33
N ASN A 55 17.09 12.11 9.03
CA ASN A 55 16.72 10.74 8.77
C ASN A 55 16.45 10.10 10.13
N TYR A 56 15.22 10.30 10.63
CA TYR A 56 14.75 9.61 11.82
C TYR A 56 14.71 8.12 11.51
N ILE A 57 15.67 7.40 12.07
CA ILE A 57 15.81 5.96 11.89
C ILE A 57 15.30 5.28 13.17
N PRO A 58 14.44 4.26 13.06
CA PRO A 58 14.05 3.49 14.22
C PRO A 58 15.26 2.66 14.72
N VAL A 59 15.65 2.91 15.98
CA VAL A 59 16.72 2.21 16.70
C VAL A 59 16.10 1.28 17.74
N LEU A 60 16.43 -0.01 17.65
CA LEU A 60 15.94 -1.04 18.56
C LEU A 60 16.67 -0.99 19.91
N ASN A 61 15.90 -1.01 20.99
CA ASN A 61 16.34 -1.32 22.34
C ASN A 61 16.09 -2.80 22.62
N SER A 62 17.16 -3.60 22.58
CA SER A 62 17.12 -5.06 22.72
C SER A 62 16.68 -5.55 24.11
N ASN A 63 16.45 -4.67 25.07
CA ASN A 63 15.92 -5.05 26.39
C ASN A 63 14.42 -5.36 26.37
N PHE A 64 13.71 -5.02 25.29
CA PHE A 64 12.30 -5.36 25.12
C PHE A 64 12.19 -6.69 24.35
N PRO A 65 11.72 -7.78 25.00
CA PRO A 65 11.57 -9.07 24.32
C PRO A 65 10.51 -8.97 23.22
N GLU A 66 10.71 -9.72 22.13
CA GLU A 66 9.74 -9.81 21.04
C GLU A 66 8.38 -10.34 21.51
N PRO A 67 7.27 -9.87 20.92
CA PRO A 67 5.94 -10.28 21.33
C PRO A 67 5.61 -11.70 20.87
N VAL A 68 4.97 -12.48 21.75
CA VAL A 68 4.41 -13.80 21.39
C VAL A 68 3.03 -13.62 20.77
N LEU A 69 2.91 -14.00 19.50
CA LEU A 69 1.72 -13.83 18.67
C LEU A 69 1.09 -15.17 18.31
N SER A 70 -0.25 -15.21 18.28
CA SER A 70 -1.00 -16.35 17.75
C SER A 70 -1.02 -16.40 16.21
N ALA A 71 -0.80 -15.27 15.55
CA ALA A 71 -0.72 -15.13 14.10
C ALA A 71 0.28 -16.10 13.46
N LYS A 72 -0.08 -16.70 12.33
CA LYS A 72 0.79 -17.57 11.54
C LYS A 72 1.90 -16.78 10.85
N SER A 73 1.57 -15.58 10.37
CA SER A 73 2.50 -14.64 9.75
C SER A 73 2.20 -13.22 10.24
N ALA A 74 3.23 -12.41 10.46
CA ALA A 74 3.07 -11.05 10.95
C ALA A 74 4.27 -10.16 10.62
N LEU A 75 4.06 -8.84 10.57
CA LEU A 75 5.12 -7.85 10.54
C LEU A 75 4.73 -6.54 11.22
N ILE A 76 5.76 -5.75 11.58
CA ILE A 76 5.66 -4.29 11.74
C ILE A 76 6.66 -3.64 10.79
N TYR A 77 6.23 -2.60 10.09
CA TYR A 77 7.04 -1.86 9.13
C TYR A 77 6.97 -0.35 9.39
N ASP A 78 8.10 0.35 9.31
CA ASP A 78 8.18 1.81 9.36
C ASP A 78 8.24 2.38 7.94
N THR A 79 7.21 3.13 7.54
CA THR A 79 7.04 3.58 6.15
C THR A 79 8.03 4.65 5.71
N ARG A 80 8.70 5.34 6.66
CA ARG A 80 9.65 6.39 6.32
C ARG A 80 11.06 5.83 6.09
N SER A 81 11.53 4.98 6.99
CA SER A 81 12.87 4.38 6.91
C SER A 81 12.91 3.14 6.02
N GLY A 82 11.74 2.58 5.70
CA GLY A 82 11.60 1.37 4.90
C GLY A 82 12.04 0.11 5.64
N ARG A 83 12.05 0.13 6.98
CA ARG A 83 12.57 -0.96 7.82
C ARG A 83 11.45 -1.84 8.35
N PHE A 84 11.65 -3.14 8.24
CA PHE A 84 10.92 -4.12 9.03
C PHE A 84 11.41 -4.02 10.49
N LEU A 85 10.50 -3.70 11.39
CA LEU A 85 10.79 -3.62 12.83
C LEU A 85 10.58 -4.97 13.51
N PHE A 86 9.68 -5.80 12.96
CA PHE A 86 9.41 -7.17 13.38
C PHE A 86 8.95 -7.98 12.18
N GLU A 87 9.36 -9.26 12.11
CA GLU A 87 8.91 -10.19 11.08
C GLU A 87 8.68 -11.58 11.68
N LYS A 88 7.59 -12.23 11.27
CA LYS A 88 7.30 -13.63 11.55
C LYS A 88 6.78 -14.27 10.28
N ASN A 89 7.53 -15.22 9.71
CA ASN A 89 7.16 -15.96 8.49
C ASN A 89 6.72 -15.01 7.35
N SER A 90 7.53 -14.00 7.02
CA SER A 90 7.09 -12.87 6.19
C SER A 90 6.76 -13.22 4.74
N ASP A 91 7.32 -14.32 4.22
CA ASP A 91 7.09 -14.85 2.88
C ASP A 91 5.99 -15.93 2.81
N LEU A 92 5.40 -16.29 3.95
CA LEU A 92 4.40 -17.35 4.02
C LEU A 92 3.11 -16.91 3.29
N LYS A 93 2.75 -17.64 2.24
CA LYS A 93 1.50 -17.45 1.49
C LYS A 93 0.33 -17.96 2.32
N LEU A 94 -0.59 -17.06 2.64
CA LEU A 94 -1.81 -17.37 3.39
C LEU A 94 -3.01 -16.76 2.68
N PRO A 95 -4.21 -17.36 2.82
CA PRO A 95 -5.44 -16.67 2.48
C PRO A 95 -5.55 -15.40 3.33
N ILE A 96 -5.93 -14.30 2.70
CA ILE A 96 -5.92 -12.96 3.33
C ILE A 96 -7.33 -12.42 3.60
N ALA A 97 -8.35 -13.17 3.20
CA ALA A 97 -9.75 -12.80 3.34
C ALA A 97 -9.98 -11.34 2.86
N SER A 98 -10.82 -10.58 3.58
CA SER A 98 -11.18 -9.22 3.20
C SER A 98 -10.06 -8.16 3.23
N LEU A 99 -8.80 -8.52 3.53
CA LEU A 99 -7.67 -7.61 3.23
C LEU A 99 -7.55 -7.36 1.72
N THR A 100 -8.04 -8.29 0.89
CA THR A 100 -8.21 -8.14 -0.56
C THR A 100 -8.89 -6.83 -0.96
N LYS A 101 -9.82 -6.33 -0.15
CA LYS A 101 -10.58 -5.11 -0.45
C LYS A 101 -9.72 -3.84 -0.50
N ILE A 102 -8.51 -3.85 0.05
CA ILE A 102 -7.56 -2.74 -0.14
C ILE A 102 -7.11 -2.69 -1.61
N MET A 103 -6.81 -3.83 -2.22
CA MET A 103 -6.49 -3.91 -3.66
C MET A 103 -7.70 -3.47 -4.50
N SER A 104 -8.90 -3.96 -4.16
CA SER A 104 -10.13 -3.54 -4.85
C SER A 104 -10.36 -2.03 -4.77
N ALA A 105 -10.13 -1.41 -3.61
CA ALA A 105 -10.25 0.03 -3.45
C ALA A 105 -9.25 0.80 -4.30
N VAL A 106 -8.00 0.32 -4.41
CA VAL A 106 -6.99 0.88 -5.31
C VAL A 106 -7.46 0.84 -6.77
N ILE A 107 -7.96 -0.32 -7.23
CA ILE A 107 -8.45 -0.44 -8.62
C ILE A 107 -9.62 0.49 -8.89
N VAL A 108 -10.59 0.58 -7.97
CA VAL A 108 -11.73 1.51 -8.10
C VAL A 108 -11.25 2.94 -8.23
N LEU A 109 -10.36 3.39 -7.33
CA LEU A 109 -9.87 4.77 -7.34
C LEU A 109 -9.02 5.11 -8.58
N GLU A 110 -8.40 4.12 -9.22
CA GLU A 110 -7.62 4.31 -10.44
C GLU A 110 -8.46 4.30 -11.72
N LYS A 111 -9.59 3.60 -11.71
CA LYS A 111 -10.29 3.23 -12.94
C LYS A 111 -11.71 3.75 -13.04
N THR A 112 -12.28 4.30 -11.96
CA THR A 112 -13.67 4.77 -11.95
C THR A 112 -13.80 6.18 -11.39
N ASN A 113 -14.95 6.81 -11.63
CA ASN A 113 -15.29 8.09 -11.02
C ASN A 113 -16.17 7.85 -9.78
N LEU A 114 -15.74 8.39 -8.64
CA LEU A 114 -16.40 8.19 -7.35
C LEU A 114 -17.86 8.66 -7.28
N ASP A 115 -18.22 9.59 -8.15
CA ASP A 115 -19.57 10.17 -8.18
C ASP A 115 -20.50 9.42 -9.15
N ASP A 116 -19.99 8.40 -9.86
CA ASP A 116 -20.81 7.52 -10.69
C ASP A 116 -21.79 6.71 -9.82
N ILE A 117 -22.97 6.47 -10.39
CA ILE A 117 -24.06 5.76 -9.70
C ILE A 117 -24.13 4.32 -10.19
N VAL A 118 -24.08 3.39 -9.25
CA VAL A 118 -24.25 1.96 -9.46
C VAL A 118 -25.67 1.56 -9.11
N THR A 119 -26.31 0.78 -9.98
CA THR A 119 -27.59 0.12 -9.66
C THR A 119 -27.27 -1.29 -9.17
N ILE A 120 -27.69 -1.60 -7.95
CA ILE A 120 -27.40 -2.89 -7.30
C ILE A 120 -28.13 -4.02 -8.05
N SER A 121 -27.35 -4.97 -8.56
CA SER A 121 -27.84 -6.14 -9.28
C SER A 121 -28.05 -7.32 -8.34
N GLU A 122 -28.83 -8.30 -8.81
CA GLU A 122 -29.05 -9.55 -8.08
C GLU A 122 -27.74 -10.32 -7.87
N ASP A 123 -26.85 -10.32 -8.87
CA ASP A 123 -25.53 -10.96 -8.79
C ASP A 123 -24.63 -10.33 -7.72
N SER A 124 -24.82 -9.03 -7.42
CA SER A 124 -24.00 -8.33 -6.42
C SER A 124 -24.37 -8.73 -4.99
N ILE A 125 -25.62 -9.09 -4.73
CA ILE A 125 -26.15 -9.39 -3.38
C ILE A 125 -26.34 -10.89 -3.10
N LYS A 126 -26.04 -11.74 -4.07
CA LYS A 126 -26.07 -13.22 -3.91
C LYS A 126 -24.69 -13.82 -3.67
N VAL A 127 -23.72 -12.97 -3.30
CA VAL A 127 -22.30 -13.36 -3.17
C VAL A 127 -22.03 -14.07 -1.86
N ASP A 128 -22.69 -13.61 -0.79
CA ASP A 128 -22.76 -14.29 0.48
C ASP A 128 -24.14 -14.95 0.55
N GLY A 129 -24.20 -16.28 0.55
CA GLY A 129 -25.46 -17.02 0.42
C GLY A 129 -26.59 -16.62 1.40
N GLU A 130 -26.26 -15.94 2.51
CA GLU A 130 -27.24 -15.50 3.52
C GLU A 130 -27.10 -14.03 3.98
N LYS A 131 -25.99 -13.32 3.72
CA LYS A 131 -25.76 -11.96 4.23
C LYS A 131 -25.90 -10.92 3.12
N GLN A 132 -26.86 -10.01 3.27
CA GLN A 132 -27.07 -8.89 2.35
C GLN A 132 -26.99 -7.57 3.11
N ASP A 133 -26.13 -6.68 2.63
CA ASP A 133 -25.99 -5.31 3.15
C ASP A 133 -26.70 -4.30 2.22
N LEU A 134 -26.93 -4.63 0.95
CA LEU A 134 -27.51 -3.74 -0.07
C LEU A 134 -28.85 -4.26 -0.61
N TYR A 135 -29.69 -3.37 -1.15
CA TYR A 135 -31.00 -3.74 -1.68
C TYR A 135 -31.01 -3.85 -3.21
N LEU A 136 -31.69 -4.86 -3.76
CA LEU A 136 -31.87 -5.01 -5.21
C LEU A 136 -32.49 -3.75 -5.83
N GLY A 137 -31.87 -3.22 -6.88
CA GLY A 137 -32.33 -2.02 -7.59
C GLY A 137 -32.01 -0.70 -6.88
N GLU A 138 -31.39 -0.74 -5.70
CA GLU A 138 -30.84 0.44 -5.05
C GLU A 138 -29.85 1.16 -5.97
N LYS A 139 -29.91 2.49 -5.99
CA LYS A 139 -28.95 3.33 -6.72
C LYS A 139 -28.01 3.99 -5.72
N ILE A 140 -26.73 3.70 -5.76
CA ILE A 140 -25.75 4.16 -4.78
C ILE A 140 -24.45 4.57 -5.48
N SER A 141 -23.82 5.64 -5.00
CA SER A 141 -22.57 6.12 -5.61
C SER A 141 -21.40 5.18 -5.32
N ILE A 142 -20.41 5.15 -6.22
CA ILE A 142 -19.14 4.42 -6.02
C ILE A 142 -18.48 4.83 -4.70
N ARG A 143 -18.47 6.13 -4.37
CA ARG A 143 -17.97 6.64 -3.09
C ARG A 143 -18.65 5.98 -1.89
N ASN A 144 -19.97 5.81 -1.95
CA ASN A 144 -20.73 5.20 -0.86
C ASN A 144 -20.52 3.67 -0.79
N LEU A 145 -20.35 3.01 -1.94
CA LEU A 145 -19.93 1.61 -1.99
C LEU A 145 -18.55 1.39 -1.40
N LEU A 146 -17.56 2.25 -1.70
CA LEU A 146 -16.24 2.20 -1.07
C LEU A 146 -16.32 2.32 0.46
N LYS A 147 -17.20 3.19 0.97
CA LYS A 147 -17.44 3.31 2.41
C LYS A 147 -17.96 2.02 3.02
N LEU A 148 -19.00 1.40 2.45
CA LEU A 148 -19.52 0.11 2.92
C LEU A 148 -18.44 -0.98 2.87
N MET A 149 -17.72 -1.07 1.75
CA MET A 149 -16.68 -2.06 1.53
C MET A 149 -15.52 -1.95 2.53
N LEU A 150 -15.08 -0.73 2.87
CA LEU A 150 -13.91 -0.54 3.74
C LEU A 150 -14.26 -0.48 5.23
N ILE A 151 -15.45 0.02 5.60
CA ILE A 151 -15.86 0.16 7.01
C ILE A 151 -16.38 -1.17 7.55
N GLU A 152 -17.47 -1.68 6.99
CA GLU A 152 -18.14 -2.90 7.48
C GLU A 152 -17.72 -4.16 6.74
N SER A 153 -16.78 -4.04 5.79
CA SER A 153 -16.29 -5.15 4.99
C SER A 153 -17.32 -5.77 4.05
N SER A 154 -18.30 -4.98 3.59
CA SER A 154 -19.40 -5.48 2.74
C SER A 154 -18.88 -6.16 1.47
N ASN A 155 -19.32 -7.41 1.26
CA ASN A 155 -19.03 -8.19 0.06
C ASN A 155 -19.91 -7.71 -1.11
N ASP A 156 -21.18 -7.42 -0.83
CA ASP A 156 -22.11 -6.87 -1.82
C ASP A 156 -21.55 -5.60 -2.46
N ALA A 157 -20.99 -4.70 -1.65
CA ALA A 157 -20.40 -3.48 -2.15
C ALA A 157 -19.19 -3.75 -3.06
N ALA A 158 -18.34 -4.72 -2.71
CA ALA A 158 -17.20 -5.11 -3.53
C ALA A 158 -17.63 -5.67 -4.88
N TYR A 159 -18.66 -6.52 -4.91
CA TYR A 159 -19.17 -7.09 -6.17
C TYR A 159 -20.02 -6.11 -6.98
N ALA A 160 -20.71 -5.17 -6.34
CA ALA A 160 -21.37 -4.06 -7.03
C ALA A 160 -20.36 -3.18 -7.78
N LEU A 161 -19.20 -2.92 -7.16
CA LEU A 161 -18.09 -2.20 -7.79
C LEU A 161 -17.52 -2.97 -8.99
N VAL A 162 -17.39 -4.30 -8.90
CA VAL A 162 -17.00 -5.14 -10.04
C VAL A 162 -18.04 -5.14 -11.16
N SER A 163 -19.33 -5.22 -10.80
CA SER A 163 -20.42 -5.15 -11.77
C SER A 163 -20.36 -3.85 -12.57
N TYR A 164 -20.16 -2.72 -11.88
CA TYR A 164 -19.93 -1.43 -12.52
C TYR A 164 -18.68 -1.43 -13.42
N ALA A 165 -17.55 -1.93 -12.92
CA ALA A 165 -16.31 -2.00 -13.67
C ALA A 165 -16.46 -2.82 -14.97
N LYS A 166 -17.22 -3.92 -14.92
CA LYS A 166 -17.54 -4.75 -16.10
C LYS A 166 -18.36 -3.98 -17.14
N THR A 167 -19.30 -3.13 -16.74
CA THR A 167 -20.02 -2.26 -17.69
C THR A 167 -19.12 -1.24 -18.37
N SER A 168 -17.97 -0.95 -17.77
CA SER A 168 -16.90 -0.12 -18.33
C SER A 168 -15.79 -0.94 -19.02
N GLU A 169 -16.06 -2.20 -19.35
CA GLU A 169 -15.14 -3.14 -20.01
C GLU A 169 -13.84 -3.43 -19.23
N ILE A 170 -13.89 -3.29 -17.90
CA ILE A 170 -12.75 -3.59 -17.02
C ILE A 170 -12.84 -5.02 -16.50
N ASP A 171 -11.84 -5.85 -16.81
CA ASP A 171 -11.63 -7.11 -16.10
C ASP A 171 -10.99 -6.83 -14.72
N PHE A 172 -11.84 -6.72 -13.71
CA PHE A 172 -11.44 -6.25 -12.39
C PHE A 172 -10.39 -7.16 -11.72
N VAL A 173 -10.56 -8.48 -11.79
CA VAL A 173 -9.61 -9.42 -11.16
C VAL A 173 -8.29 -9.46 -11.93
N GLN A 174 -8.33 -9.33 -13.26
CA GLN A 174 -7.12 -9.17 -14.05
C GLN A 174 -6.36 -7.90 -13.65
N GLU A 175 -7.04 -6.77 -13.52
CA GLU A 175 -6.44 -5.49 -13.08
C GLU A 175 -5.84 -5.59 -11.67
N MET A 176 -6.50 -6.28 -10.74
CA MET A 176 -5.94 -6.54 -9.40
C MET A 176 -4.60 -7.30 -9.48
N ASN A 177 -4.51 -8.33 -10.32
CA ASN A 177 -3.28 -9.13 -10.47
C ASN A 177 -2.19 -8.39 -11.28
N LEU A 178 -2.56 -7.59 -12.28
CA LEU A 178 -1.64 -6.70 -12.98
C LEU A 178 -1.06 -5.65 -12.03
N LYS A 179 -1.89 -5.08 -11.15
CA LYS A 179 -1.43 -4.18 -10.09
C LYS A 179 -0.46 -4.90 -9.17
N ALA A 180 -0.82 -6.09 -8.67
CA ALA A 180 0.04 -6.91 -7.83
C ALA A 180 1.42 -7.13 -8.46
N GLN A 181 1.45 -7.50 -9.74
CA GLN A 181 2.69 -7.68 -10.49
C GLN A 181 3.50 -6.38 -10.60
N SER A 182 2.85 -5.25 -10.91
CA SER A 182 3.50 -3.95 -11.03
C SER A 182 4.12 -3.46 -9.70
N LEU A 183 3.55 -3.87 -8.57
CA LEU A 183 4.05 -3.59 -7.23
C LEU A 183 5.10 -4.61 -6.76
N GLY A 184 5.41 -5.63 -7.56
CA GLY A 184 6.34 -6.71 -7.20
C GLY A 184 5.78 -7.67 -6.15
N MET A 185 4.47 -7.84 -6.08
CA MET A 185 3.78 -8.75 -5.15
C MET A 185 3.74 -10.19 -5.69
N PHE A 186 4.92 -10.81 -5.81
CA PHE A 186 5.08 -12.13 -6.46
C PHE A 186 4.56 -13.34 -5.66
N ASN A 187 4.26 -13.14 -4.39
CA ASN A 187 3.63 -14.12 -3.51
C ASN A 187 2.13 -13.89 -3.37
N SER A 188 1.53 -13.07 -4.24
CA SER A 188 0.11 -12.71 -4.22
C SER A 188 -0.64 -13.19 -5.44
N ASN A 189 -1.88 -13.62 -5.23
CA ASN A 189 -2.83 -13.97 -6.27
C ASN A 189 -4.24 -13.62 -5.81
N PHE A 190 -4.92 -12.77 -6.58
CA PHE A 190 -6.30 -12.37 -6.32
C PHE A 190 -7.24 -13.15 -7.25
N ILE A 191 -8.35 -13.64 -6.69
CA ILE A 191 -9.34 -14.45 -7.45
C ILE A 191 -10.71 -13.79 -7.47
N ASP A 192 -11.01 -12.95 -6.47
CA ASP A 192 -12.27 -12.26 -6.30
C ASP A 192 -12.04 -10.90 -5.62
N PRO A 193 -12.98 -9.94 -5.70
CA PRO A 193 -12.77 -8.58 -5.18
C PRO A 193 -12.93 -8.47 -3.67
N ALA A 194 -13.45 -9.51 -3.00
CA ALA A 194 -13.87 -9.47 -1.62
C ALA A 194 -12.97 -10.30 -0.69
N GLY A 195 -12.19 -11.24 -1.23
CA GLY A 195 -11.44 -12.24 -0.51
C GLY A 195 -12.33 -13.34 0.09
N LEU A 196 -13.38 -13.75 -0.63
CA LEU A 196 -14.22 -14.88 -0.24
C LEU A 196 -13.60 -16.23 -0.59
N ASN A 197 -12.83 -16.29 -1.68
CA ASN A 197 -12.19 -17.51 -2.13
C ASN A 197 -10.83 -17.70 -1.45
N ASP A 198 -10.72 -18.71 -0.59
CA ASP A 198 -9.48 -19.01 0.14
C ASP A 198 -8.33 -19.53 -0.73
N ASN A 199 -8.53 -19.73 -2.04
CA ASN A 199 -7.43 -19.93 -2.99
C ASN A 199 -6.70 -18.60 -3.31
N ALA A 200 -7.34 -17.45 -3.08
CA ALA A 200 -6.69 -16.15 -3.12
C ALA A 200 -5.76 -16.02 -1.92
N HIS A 201 -4.54 -15.54 -2.13
CA HIS A 201 -3.52 -15.50 -1.09
C HIS A 201 -2.54 -14.35 -1.30
N SER A 202 -1.80 -14.02 -0.24
CA SER A 202 -0.67 -13.10 -0.26
C SER A 202 0.28 -13.45 0.88
N SER A 203 1.40 -12.73 0.98
CA SER A 203 2.29 -12.75 2.13
C SER A 203 2.30 -11.37 2.79
N VAL A 204 2.73 -11.27 4.06
CA VAL A 204 2.83 -9.95 4.70
C VAL A 204 3.86 -9.05 3.99
N GLN A 205 4.93 -9.63 3.43
CA GLN A 205 5.92 -8.89 2.65
C GLN A 205 5.36 -8.32 1.33
N ASP A 206 4.35 -8.95 0.75
CA ASP A 206 3.66 -8.40 -0.41
C ASP A 206 2.59 -7.39 -0.02
N LEU A 207 1.83 -7.67 1.04
CA LEU A 207 0.80 -6.76 1.53
C LEU A 207 1.39 -5.41 1.95
N ILE A 208 2.62 -5.36 2.48
CA ILE A 208 3.23 -4.07 2.80
C ILE A 208 3.42 -3.19 1.55
N LYS A 209 3.78 -3.78 0.40
CA LYS A 209 3.93 -3.04 -0.88
C LYS A 209 2.59 -2.45 -1.32
N LEU A 210 1.50 -3.20 -1.15
CA LEU A 210 0.14 -2.71 -1.39
C LEU A 210 -0.23 -1.57 -0.40
N VAL A 211 0.13 -1.69 0.87
CA VAL A 211 -0.13 -0.66 1.87
C VAL A 211 0.62 0.62 1.54
N GLU A 212 1.93 0.53 1.26
CA GLU A 212 2.75 1.68 0.87
C GLU A 212 2.19 2.37 -0.38
N TYR A 213 1.83 1.61 -1.41
CA TYR A 213 1.23 2.16 -2.61
C TYR A 213 -0.12 2.86 -2.31
N SER A 214 -0.97 2.21 -1.52
CA SER A 214 -2.31 2.71 -1.20
C SER A 214 -2.29 3.92 -0.26
N LEU A 215 -1.18 4.23 0.42
CA LEU A 215 -1.02 5.48 1.17
C LEU A 215 -1.04 6.73 0.28
N ASN A 216 -0.86 6.60 -1.04
CA ASN A 216 -1.08 7.72 -1.98
C ASN A 216 -2.58 8.04 -2.18
N TYR A 217 -3.48 7.16 -1.74
CA TYR A 217 -4.92 7.31 -1.84
C TYR A 217 -5.52 7.53 -0.45
N GLN A 218 -5.40 8.75 0.06
CA GLN A 218 -5.82 9.11 1.42
C GLN A 218 -7.28 8.71 1.73
N GLU A 219 -8.16 8.73 0.73
CA GLU A 219 -9.57 8.34 0.89
C GLU A 219 -9.76 6.89 1.39
N ILE A 220 -8.89 5.93 1.01
CA ILE A 220 -8.95 4.56 1.54
C ILE A 220 -8.81 4.56 3.05
N TRP A 221 -7.80 5.27 3.54
CA TRP A 221 -7.42 5.29 4.95
C TRP A 221 -8.40 6.10 5.78
N ASP A 222 -8.81 7.27 5.29
CA ASP A 222 -9.81 8.13 5.94
C ASP A 222 -11.16 7.43 6.09
N ILE A 223 -11.60 6.68 5.07
CA ILE A 223 -12.81 5.86 5.15
C ILE A 223 -12.62 4.76 6.20
N SER A 224 -11.52 4.02 6.13
CA SER A 224 -11.26 2.87 7.01
C SER A 224 -11.06 3.24 8.50
N ALA A 225 -10.77 4.51 8.79
CA ALA A 225 -10.64 5.04 10.15
C ALA A 225 -12.00 5.37 10.81
N LYS A 226 -13.10 5.38 10.06
CA LYS A 226 -14.42 5.73 10.60
C LYS A 226 -15.01 4.58 11.40
N LYS A 227 -15.37 4.84 12.66
CA LYS A 227 -16.03 3.86 13.54
C LYS A 227 -17.46 3.53 13.09
N THR A 228 -18.21 4.55 12.67
CA THR A 228 -19.58 4.42 12.18
C THR A 228 -19.87 5.55 11.21
N THR A 229 -20.73 5.30 10.23
CA THR A 229 -21.26 6.34 9.35
C THR A 229 -22.64 5.95 8.83
N ILE A 230 -23.46 6.93 8.53
CA ILE A 230 -24.69 6.73 7.75
C ILE A 230 -24.32 6.88 6.27
N ILE A 231 -24.86 6.00 5.45
CA ILE A 231 -24.68 5.98 3.99
C ILE A 231 -26.06 5.92 3.37
N GLU A 232 -26.30 6.76 2.36
CA GLU A 232 -27.61 6.91 1.76
C GLU A 232 -27.56 6.53 0.28
N SER A 233 -28.67 5.98 -0.21
CA SER A 233 -28.90 5.84 -1.65
C SER A 233 -28.93 7.22 -2.31
N SER A 234 -28.75 7.24 -3.63
CA SER A 234 -28.69 8.46 -4.44
C SER A 234 -30.00 9.25 -4.44
N ASP A 235 -31.11 8.59 -4.12
CA ASP A 235 -32.43 9.22 -3.93
C ASP A 235 -32.81 9.45 -2.47
N GLU A 236 -31.87 9.21 -1.54
CA GLU A 236 -31.97 9.38 -0.09
C GLU A 236 -33.09 8.55 0.59
N LYS A 237 -33.69 7.59 -0.12
CA LYS A 237 -34.77 6.75 0.40
C LYS A 237 -34.30 5.56 1.22
N ILE A 238 -33.09 5.07 0.94
CA ILE A 238 -32.49 3.94 1.65
C ILE A 238 -31.31 4.48 2.46
N LYS A 239 -31.23 4.06 3.73
CA LYS A 239 -30.14 4.42 4.64
C LYS A 239 -29.51 3.18 5.23
N HIS A 240 -28.20 3.09 5.13
CA HIS A 240 -27.35 2.07 5.70
C HIS A 240 -26.58 2.65 6.87
N THR A 241 -26.50 1.90 7.98
CA THR A 241 -25.62 2.27 9.11
C THR A 241 -24.39 1.39 9.08
N ALA A 242 -23.33 1.87 8.41
CA ALA A 242 -22.07 1.16 8.35
C ALA A 242 -21.33 1.26 9.68
N ARG A 243 -20.94 0.10 10.23
CA ARG A 243 -20.17 -0.01 11.48
C ARG A 243 -18.85 -0.70 11.22
N SER A 244 -17.77 -0.11 11.73
CA SER A 244 -16.45 -0.65 11.48
C SER A 244 -16.28 -2.03 12.11
N THR A 245 -15.67 -2.92 11.33
CA THR A 245 -15.17 -4.21 11.83
C THR A 245 -13.91 -4.06 12.67
N ASN A 246 -13.25 -2.89 12.64
CA ASN A 246 -12.02 -2.64 13.38
C ASN A 246 -12.32 -2.15 14.81
N LEU A 247 -12.13 -3.04 15.80
CA LEU A 247 -12.36 -2.73 17.21
C LEU A 247 -11.27 -1.86 17.85
N LEU A 248 -10.14 -1.63 17.16
CA LEU A 248 -9.04 -0.80 17.66
C LEU A 248 -9.24 0.70 17.38
N ILE A 249 -10.29 1.09 16.66
CA ILE A 249 -10.65 2.50 16.45
C ILE A 249 -11.03 3.16 17.78
N GLY A 250 -10.24 4.17 18.17
CA GLY A 250 -10.37 4.88 19.44
C GLY A 250 -9.55 4.27 20.58
N LEU A 251 -9.04 3.04 20.43
CA LEU A 251 -8.07 2.44 21.36
C LEU A 251 -6.64 2.82 20.95
N ILE A 252 -6.32 2.70 19.65
CA ILE A 252 -5.11 3.26 19.07
C ILE A 252 -5.41 4.72 18.69
N LYS A 253 -4.89 5.67 19.48
CA LYS A 253 -5.24 7.10 19.38
C LYS A 253 -4.81 7.77 18.08
N ASP A 254 -3.71 7.30 17.53
CA ASP A 254 -2.97 7.75 16.35
C ASP A 254 -3.22 6.85 15.14
N LEU A 255 -4.33 6.11 15.15
CA LEU A 255 -4.77 5.27 14.04
C LEU A 255 -5.02 6.12 12.79
N VAL A 256 -4.39 5.73 11.69
CA VAL A 256 -4.60 6.30 10.35
C VAL A 256 -5.69 5.55 9.61
N GLY A 257 -5.77 4.24 9.80
CA GLY A 257 -6.77 3.38 9.18
C GLY A 257 -6.45 1.90 9.37
N GLY A 258 -7.30 1.03 8.83
CA GLY A 258 -7.06 -0.41 8.89
C GLY A 258 -8.16 -1.24 8.27
N LYS A 259 -7.84 -2.50 7.96
CA LYS A 259 -8.78 -3.45 7.39
C LYS A 259 -8.67 -4.78 8.11
N THR A 260 -9.82 -5.38 8.41
CA THR A 260 -9.92 -6.75 8.94
C THR A 260 -10.29 -7.72 7.82
N GLY A 261 -10.00 -9.01 7.99
CA GLY A 261 -10.49 -10.08 7.13
C GLY A 261 -10.63 -11.41 7.84
N TYR A 262 -11.70 -12.15 7.57
CA TYR A 262 -11.92 -13.48 8.14
C TYR A 262 -12.57 -14.39 7.11
N THR A 263 -12.08 -15.61 7.04
CA THR A 263 -12.71 -16.79 6.48
C THR A 263 -12.22 -17.99 7.31
N ASP A 264 -12.87 -19.13 7.18
CA ASP A 264 -12.44 -20.35 7.87
C ASP A 264 -11.02 -20.78 7.47
N GLY A 265 -10.64 -20.62 6.18
CA GLY A 265 -9.30 -20.95 5.70
C GLY A 265 -8.25 -19.89 6.03
N ALA A 266 -8.59 -18.60 6.01
CA ALA A 266 -7.66 -17.52 6.34
C ALA A 266 -7.37 -17.43 7.85
N GLY A 267 -8.36 -17.74 8.69
CA GLY A 267 -8.34 -17.33 10.09
C GLY A 267 -8.47 -15.81 10.23
N GLN A 268 -8.04 -15.25 11.37
CA GLN A 268 -8.20 -13.82 11.62
C GLN A 268 -7.04 -12.99 11.04
N CYS A 269 -7.34 -12.13 10.07
CA CYS A 269 -6.37 -11.26 9.40
C CYS A 269 -6.64 -9.77 9.70
N MET A 270 -5.57 -8.96 9.77
CA MET A 270 -5.68 -7.52 9.99
C MET A 270 -4.48 -6.76 9.40
N ILE A 271 -4.76 -5.61 8.78
CA ILE A 271 -3.80 -4.55 8.49
C ILE A 271 -4.23 -3.33 9.33
N LEU A 272 -3.29 -2.70 10.02
CA LEU A 272 -3.51 -1.45 10.74
C LEU A 272 -2.35 -0.50 10.50
N VAL A 273 -2.68 0.75 10.19
CA VAL A 273 -1.70 1.82 10.01
C VAL A 273 -1.89 2.84 11.12
N ALA A 274 -0.81 3.19 11.80
CA ALA A 274 -0.80 4.21 12.84
C ALA A 274 0.34 5.20 12.57
N SER A 275 0.12 6.48 12.85
CA SER A 275 1.18 7.48 12.82
C SER A 275 2.17 7.21 13.94
N VAL A 276 3.44 7.59 13.76
CA VAL A 276 4.40 7.63 14.86
C VAL A 276 4.32 9.02 15.49
N PRO A 277 3.94 9.17 16.78
CA PRO A 277 3.87 10.47 17.42
C PRO A 277 5.20 11.23 17.31
N ASP A 278 5.13 12.54 17.03
CA ASP A 278 6.28 13.45 16.90
C ASP A 278 7.22 13.18 15.70
N TYR A 279 6.99 12.13 14.92
CA TYR A 279 7.80 11.80 13.74
C TYR A 279 6.94 11.76 12.47
N PRO A 280 7.42 12.26 11.32
CA PRO A 280 6.68 12.16 10.06
C PRO A 280 6.81 10.74 9.47
N SER A 281 6.42 9.72 10.24
CA SER A 281 6.42 8.32 9.85
C SER A 281 5.10 7.66 10.22
N LYS A 282 4.80 6.53 9.58
CA LYS A 282 3.73 5.63 9.96
C LYS A 282 4.33 4.25 10.25
N ILE A 283 3.73 3.55 11.20
CA ILE A 283 3.95 2.12 11.39
C ILE A 283 2.77 1.34 10.80
N VAL A 284 3.09 0.26 10.10
CA VAL A 284 2.12 -0.66 9.52
C VAL A 284 2.25 -1.99 10.26
N SER A 285 1.17 -2.42 10.90
CA SER A 285 1.02 -3.76 11.48
C SER A 285 0.23 -4.63 10.52
N ILE A 286 0.75 -5.82 10.20
CA ILE A 286 0.02 -6.83 9.43
C ILE A 286 0.06 -8.15 10.21
N VAL A 287 -1.09 -8.77 10.42
CA VAL A 287 -1.22 -10.11 11.01
C VAL A 287 -2.11 -10.98 10.14
N LEU A 288 -1.68 -12.21 9.86
CA LEU A 288 -2.40 -13.19 9.06
C LEU A 288 -2.60 -14.50 9.85
N GLY A 289 -3.81 -15.07 9.77
CA GLY A 289 -4.14 -16.33 10.43
C GLY A 289 -3.98 -16.31 11.95
N SER A 290 -4.33 -15.19 12.57
CA SER A 290 -4.35 -15.04 14.03
C SER A 290 -5.56 -15.76 14.65
N GLN A 291 -5.43 -16.12 15.94
CA GLN A 291 -6.54 -16.55 16.79
C GLN A 291 -7.16 -15.36 17.54
N ASP A 292 -6.45 -14.24 17.64
CA ASP A 292 -6.91 -12.97 18.20
C ASP A 292 -6.19 -11.82 17.47
N ARG A 293 -6.75 -11.39 16.32
CA ARG A 293 -6.10 -10.37 15.48
C ARG A 293 -5.91 -9.05 16.21
N PHE A 294 -6.85 -8.69 17.10
CA PHE A 294 -6.83 -7.40 17.76
C PHE A 294 -5.79 -7.40 18.87
N GLY A 295 -5.72 -8.46 19.67
CA GLY A 295 -4.67 -8.66 20.66
C GLY A 295 -3.27 -8.74 20.03
N ASP A 296 -3.11 -9.51 18.96
CA ASP A 296 -1.81 -9.62 18.28
C ASP A 296 -1.37 -8.28 17.65
N THR A 297 -2.30 -7.55 17.01
CA THR A 297 -2.02 -6.21 16.44
C THR A 297 -1.66 -5.20 17.53
N GLN A 298 -2.40 -5.19 18.65
CA GLN A 298 -2.13 -4.31 19.79
C GLN A 298 -0.75 -4.60 20.39
N LYS A 299 -0.41 -5.88 20.62
CA LYS A 299 0.91 -6.29 21.12
C LYS A 299 2.04 -5.82 20.21
N LEU A 300 1.88 -5.97 18.89
CA LEU A 300 2.87 -5.54 17.91
C LEU A 300 3.10 -4.02 17.93
N ILE A 301 2.02 -3.24 17.93
CA ILE A 301 2.10 -1.77 17.98
C ILE A 301 2.73 -1.31 19.30
N ASP A 302 2.28 -1.87 20.43
CA ASP A 302 2.80 -1.50 21.75
C ASP A 302 4.27 -1.87 21.90
N TRP A 303 4.66 -3.05 21.41
CA TRP A 303 6.05 -3.47 21.38
C TRP A 303 6.88 -2.53 20.51
N ALA A 304 6.44 -2.20 19.29
CA ALA A 304 7.18 -1.30 18.40
C ALA A 304 7.44 0.06 19.05
N ARG A 305 6.44 0.62 19.76
CA ARG A 305 6.57 1.91 20.47
C ARG A 305 7.49 1.87 21.68
N GLN A 306 7.60 0.73 22.35
CA GLN A 306 8.46 0.56 23.52
C GLN A 306 9.90 0.22 23.12
N ALA A 307 10.03 -0.69 22.15
CA ALA A 307 11.29 -1.24 21.70
C ALA A 307 12.05 -0.28 20.76
N TYR A 308 11.37 0.58 20.01
CA TYR A 308 12.03 1.50 19.08
C TYR A 308 12.00 2.95 19.54
N LYS A 309 13.11 3.63 19.29
CA LYS A 309 13.20 5.10 19.34
C LYS A 309 13.61 5.60 17.96
N TRP A 310 12.87 6.58 17.45
CA TRP A 310 13.21 7.27 16.21
C TRP A 310 14.23 8.36 16.56
N GLN A 311 15.42 8.30 15.96
CA GLN A 311 16.54 9.20 16.24
C GLN A 311 17.25 9.61 14.96
#